data_AF-A0A1E7FET2-F1
#
_entry.id   AF-A0A1E7FET2-F1
#
_cell.length_a   1.000
_cell.length_b   1.000
_cell.length_c   1.000
_cell.angle_alpha   90.00
_cell.angle_beta   90.00
_cell.angle_gamma   90.00
#
_symmetry.space_group_name_H-M   'P 1'
#
loop_
_entity.id
_entity.type
_entity.pdbx_description
1 polymer ?
#
loop_
_entity_poly.entity_id
_entity_poly.type
_entity_poly.pdbx_seq_one_letter_code
_entity_poly.pdbx_strand_id
1 'polypeptide(L)'
;MRNYIVAPLTEEIVFRGCMVPPLLASGMSTLKVSLIAPLFFGIAHVHHAMTRISKGERVSSVVLITIFQFLYTSLFGSYVSYAFIRSGSIIAVTFSHSYCNWMGLPDL
;
A
#
# COMPACT_ATOMS: atom_id res chain seq x y z
N MET A 1 11.42 0.42 15.36
CA MET A 1 12.12 1.14 14.28
C MET A 1 11.75 0.64 12.88
N ARG A 2 11.93 -0.66 12.56
CA ARG A 2 11.64 -1.19 11.21
C ARG A 2 10.22 -0.89 10.70
N ASN A 3 9.18 -1.23 11.47
CA ASN A 3 7.79 -1.12 11.01
C ASN A 3 7.21 0.32 11.06
N TYR A 4 7.89 1.25 11.71
CA TYR A 4 7.38 2.61 11.97
C TYR A 4 8.16 3.72 11.27
N ILE A 5 9.38 3.43 10.82
CA ILE A 5 10.24 4.45 10.19
C ILE A 5 10.78 3.90 8.87
N VAL A 6 11.53 2.81 8.93
CA VAL A 6 12.24 2.29 7.75
C VAL A 6 11.25 1.76 6.71
N ALA A 7 10.35 0.86 7.09
CA ALA A 7 9.39 0.25 6.17
C ALA A 7 8.45 1.29 5.55
N PRO A 8 7.75 2.16 6.32
CA PRO A 8 6.90 3.19 5.74
C PRO A 8 7.65 4.10 4.78
N LEU A 9 8.85 4.57 5.16
CA LEU A 9 9.64 5.45 4.30
C LEU A 9 10.02 4.76 2.98
N THR A 10 10.52 3.52 3.05
CA THR A 10 10.89 2.78 1.84
C THR A 10 9.69 2.50 0.94
N GLU A 11 8.54 2.15 1.53
CA GLU A 11 7.31 1.88 0.80
C GLU A 11 6.79 3.17 0.12
N GLU A 12 6.77 4.31 0.82
CA GLU A 12 6.36 5.57 0.23
C GLU A 12 7.31 6.04 -0.89
N ILE A 13 8.63 5.87 -0.73
CA ILE A 13 9.59 6.19 -1.80
C ILE A 13 9.30 5.35 -3.05
N VAL A 14 9.13 4.03 -2.89
CA VAL A 14 8.91 3.14 -4.03
C VAL A 14 7.54 3.39 -4.66
N PHE A 15 6.46 3.31 -3.87
CA PHE A 15 5.10 3.31 -4.41
C PHE A 15 4.57 4.70 -4.74
N ARG A 16 5.07 5.77 -4.08
CA ARG A 16 4.67 7.16 -4.40
C ARG A 16 5.77 7.85 -5.18
N GLY A 17 7.01 7.83 -4.69
CA GLY A 17 8.13 8.49 -5.36
C GLY A 17 8.45 7.94 -6.74
N CYS A 18 8.47 6.62 -6.93
CA CYS A 18 8.88 6.01 -8.20
C CYS A 18 7.71 5.67 -9.13
N MET A 19 6.53 5.33 -8.62
CA MET A 19 5.42 4.87 -9.46
C MET A 19 4.42 5.97 -9.86
N VAL A 20 4.14 6.94 -8.97
CA VAL A 20 3.13 7.98 -9.24
C VAL A 20 3.58 8.98 -10.32
N PRO A 21 4.82 9.51 -10.33
CA PRO A 21 5.23 10.50 -11.32
C PRO A 21 5.19 9.99 -12.77
N PRO A 22 5.69 8.79 -13.10
CA PRO A 22 5.57 8.26 -14.47
C PRO A 22 4.12 8.05 -14.91
N LEU A 23 3.24 7.60 -14.01
CA LEU A 23 1.82 7.44 -14.31
C LEU A 23 1.15 8.80 -14.59
N LEU A 24 1.48 9.85 -13.84
CA LEU A 24 1.02 11.21 -14.15
C LEU A 24 1.60 11.71 -15.48
N ALA A 25 2.89 11.47 -15.75
CA ALA A 25 3.57 11.87 -16.98
C ALA A 25 2.98 11.20 -18.23
N SER A 26 2.30 10.05 -18.08
CA SER A 26 1.54 9.40 -19.16
C SER A 26 0.23 10.11 -19.54
N GLY A 27 -0.11 11.22 -18.86
CA GLY A 27 -1.35 11.97 -19.10
C GLY A 27 -2.57 11.43 -18.35
N MET A 28 -2.39 10.48 -17.43
CA MET A 28 -3.47 9.99 -16.58
C MET A 28 -3.93 11.05 -15.59
N SER A 29 -5.23 11.14 -15.33
CA SER A 29 -5.77 12.04 -14.32
C SER A 29 -5.34 11.62 -12.91
N THR A 30 -5.22 12.60 -12.00
CA THR A 30 -4.90 12.36 -10.58
C THR A 30 -5.76 11.26 -9.95
N LEU A 31 -7.06 11.24 -10.25
CA LEU A 31 -7.97 10.22 -9.73
C LEU A 31 -7.58 8.81 -10.24
N LYS A 32 -7.31 8.66 -11.55
CA LYS A 32 -6.91 7.38 -12.12
C LYS A 32 -5.58 6.90 -11.54
N VAL A 33 -4.59 7.78 -11.44
CA VAL A 33 -3.28 7.42 -10.85
C VAL A 33 -3.43 7.02 -9.39
N SER A 34 -4.23 7.75 -8.62
CA SER A 34 -4.48 7.43 -7.21
C SER A 34 -5.16 6.08 -7.02
N LEU A 35 -5.98 5.61 -7.98
CA LEU A 35 -6.63 4.31 -7.90
C LEU A 35 -5.76 3.16 -8.45
N ILE A 36 -4.89 3.42 -9.42
CA ILE A 36 -4.12 2.39 -10.12
C ILE A 36 -2.76 2.12 -9.46
N ALA A 37 -2.03 3.16 -9.05
CA ALA A 37 -0.71 2.99 -8.43
C ALA A 37 -0.71 2.06 -7.20
N PRO A 38 -1.71 2.12 -6.30
CA PRO A 38 -1.78 1.26 -5.13
C PRO A 38 -2.01 -0.23 -5.44
N LEU A 39 -2.56 -0.56 -6.62
CA LEU A 39 -2.84 -1.96 -6.97
C LEU A 39 -1.54 -2.76 -7.09
N PHE A 40 -0.44 -2.13 -7.53
CA PHE A 40 0.87 -2.79 -7.56
C PHE A 40 1.36 -3.18 -6.17
N PHE A 41 1.11 -2.34 -5.16
CA PHE A 41 1.39 -2.66 -3.77
C PHE A 41 0.47 -3.77 -3.24
N GLY A 42 -0.82 -3.71 -3.56
CA GLY A 42 -1.78 -4.77 -3.22
C GLY A 42 -1.37 -6.13 -3.79
N ILE A 43 -0.97 -6.20 -5.07
CA ILE A 43 -0.59 -7.45 -5.74
C ILE A 43 0.62 -8.12 -5.08
N ALA A 44 1.56 -7.36 -4.50
CA ALA A 44 2.70 -7.93 -3.77
C ALA A 44 2.25 -8.84 -2.61
N HIS A 45 1.07 -8.60 -2.03
CA HIS A 45 0.51 -9.42 -0.96
C HIS A 45 -0.07 -10.75 -1.47
N VAL A 46 -0.49 -10.81 -2.73
CA VAL A 46 -0.91 -12.07 -3.38
C VAL A 46 0.28 -13.03 -3.50
N HIS A 47 1.49 -12.51 -3.73
CA HIS A 47 2.69 -13.34 -3.73
C HIS A 47 2.92 -14.04 -2.37
N HIS A 48 2.73 -13.32 -1.27
CA HIS A 48 2.80 -13.91 0.08
C HIS A 48 1.74 -14.98 0.31
N ALA A 49 0.53 -14.82 -0.25
CA ALA A 49 -0.53 -15.82 -0.17
C ALA A 49 -0.10 -17.16 -0.78
N MET A 50 0.58 -17.13 -1.94
CA MET A 50 1.10 -18.34 -2.59
C MET A 50 2.08 -19.08 -1.68
N THR A 51 2.99 -18.35 -1.03
CA THR A 51 3.95 -18.94 -0.08
C THR A 51 3.25 -19.60 1.11
N ARG A 52 2.18 -19.00 1.64
CA ARG A 52 1.41 -19.56 2.77
C ARG A 52 0.68 -20.85 2.38
N ILE A 53 0.10 -20.90 1.18
CA ILE A 53 -0.52 -22.10 0.62
C ILE A 53 0.52 -23.21 0.46
N SER A 54 1.70 -22.91 -0.10
CA SER A 54 2.79 -23.89 -0.24
C SER A 54 3.31 -24.42 1.09
N LYS A 55 3.15 -23.68 2.19
CA LYS A 55 3.50 -24.10 3.56
C LYS A 55 2.42 -24.95 4.25
N GLY A 56 1.32 -25.26 3.56
CA GLY A 56 0.26 -26.12 4.07
C GLY A 56 -0.80 -25.40 4.92
N GLU A 57 -0.86 -24.07 4.89
CA GLU A 57 -1.92 -23.32 5.57
C GLU A 57 -3.28 -23.54 4.90
N ARG A 58 -4.36 -23.49 5.70
CA ARG A 58 -5.73 -23.68 5.20
C ARG A 58 -6.07 -22.61 4.15
N VAL A 59 -6.31 -23.06 2.90
CA VAL A 59 -6.55 -22.19 1.74
C VAL A 59 -7.65 -21.17 2.00
N SER A 60 -8.78 -21.57 2.60
CA SER A 60 -9.90 -20.66 2.89
C SER A 60 -9.49 -19.49 3.79
N SER A 61 -8.63 -19.74 4.78
CA SER A 61 -8.13 -18.71 5.69
C SER A 61 -7.13 -17.80 5.00
N VAL A 62 -6.21 -18.35 4.20
CA VAL A 62 -5.23 -17.57 3.44
C VAL A 62 -5.93 -16.65 2.43
N VAL A 63 -6.94 -17.15 1.72
CA VAL A 63 -7.72 -16.36 0.75
C VAL A 63 -8.44 -15.21 1.45
N LEU A 64 -9.12 -15.46 2.57
CA LEU A 64 -9.83 -14.41 3.31
C LEU A 64 -8.87 -13.30 3.80
N ILE A 65 -7.73 -13.70 4.40
CA ILE A 65 -6.71 -12.75 4.86
C ILE A 65 -6.13 -11.95 3.70
N THR A 66 -5.85 -12.61 2.58
CA THR A 66 -5.26 -11.96 1.40
C THR A 66 -6.22 -10.96 0.77
N ILE A 67 -7.51 -11.30 0.65
CA ILE A 67 -8.54 -10.38 0.14
C ILE A 67 -8.64 -9.15 1.05
N PHE A 68 -8.74 -9.36 2.36
CA PHE A 68 -8.80 -8.26 3.32
C PHE A 68 -7.56 -7.37 3.23
N GLN A 69 -6.37 -7.97 3.24
CA GLN A 69 -5.10 -7.25 3.13
C GLN A 69 -4.98 -6.48 1.82
N PHE A 70 -5.35 -7.10 0.69
CA PHE A 70 -5.35 -6.46 -0.62
C PHE A 70 -6.28 -5.24 -0.67
N LEU A 71 -7.53 -5.39 -0.21
CA LEU A 71 -8.50 -4.31 -0.22
C LEU A 71 -8.08 -3.16 0.70
N TYR A 72 -7.67 -3.49 1.93
CA TYR A 72 -7.25 -2.49 2.91
C TYR A 72 -6.03 -1.71 2.44
N THR A 73 -4.99 -2.40 1.96
CA THR A 73 -3.76 -1.76 1.48
C THR A 73 -3.98 -0.96 0.20
N SER A 74 -4.87 -1.41 -0.70
CA SER A 74 -5.24 -0.67 -1.91
C SER A 74 -6.00 0.62 -1.58
N LEU A 75 -6.94 0.56 -0.64
CA LEU A 75 -7.71 1.72 -0.20
C LEU A 75 -6.80 2.75 0.48
N PHE A 76 -5.97 2.29 1.41
CA PHE A 76 -4.97 3.14 2.08
C PHE A 76 -4.01 3.76 1.07
N GLY A 77 -3.43 2.96 0.18
CA GLY A 77 -2.53 3.46 -0.85
C GLY A 77 -3.21 4.46 -1.79
N SER A 78 -4.52 4.33 -2.04
CA SER A 78 -5.28 5.29 -2.85
C SER A 78 -5.37 6.66 -2.17
N TYR A 79 -5.70 6.67 -0.88
CA TYR A 79 -5.70 7.88 -0.08
C TYR A 79 -4.32 8.54 -0.07
N VAL A 80 -3.27 7.76 0.20
CA VAL A 80 -1.92 8.30 0.32
C VAL A 80 -1.37 8.77 -1.03
N SER A 81 -1.68 8.08 -2.13
CA SER A 81 -1.31 8.53 -3.47
C SER A 81 -1.97 9.87 -3.80
N TYR A 82 -3.25 10.03 -3.49
CA TYR A 82 -3.93 11.31 -3.64
C TYR A 82 -3.28 12.41 -2.78
N ALA A 83 -3.01 12.12 -1.50
CA ALA A 83 -2.36 13.06 -0.59
C ALA A 83 -0.95 13.45 -1.07
N PHE A 84 -0.17 12.51 -1.59
CA PHE A 84 1.14 12.77 -2.18
C PHE A 84 1.03 13.69 -3.39
N ILE A 85 0.10 13.45 -4.31
CA ILE A 85 -0.09 14.28 -5.51
C ILE A 85 -0.48 15.71 -5.12
N ARG A 86 -1.30 15.88 -4.07
CA ARG A 86 -1.75 17.20 -3.61
C ARG A 86 -0.69 17.96 -2.79
N SER A 87 0.14 17.25 -2.03
CA SER A 87 1.12 17.86 -1.12
C SER A 87 2.53 17.97 -1.71
N GLY A 88 2.88 17.10 -2.67
CA GLY A 88 4.24 16.96 -3.20
C GLY A 88 5.26 16.43 -2.20
N SER A 89 4.85 15.94 -1.02
CA SER A 89 5.75 15.60 0.09
C SER A 89 5.72 14.11 0.44
N ILE A 90 6.81 13.40 0.18
CA ILE A 90 7.01 12.01 0.64
C ILE A 90 7.04 11.93 2.16
N ILE A 91 7.60 12.93 2.83
CA ILE A 91 7.72 12.95 4.29
C ILE A 91 6.35 13.02 4.95
N ALA A 92 5.45 13.87 4.42
CA ALA A 92 4.09 13.99 4.96
C ALA A 92 3.31 12.67 4.86
N VAL A 93 3.39 12.00 3.72
CA VAL A 93 2.73 10.70 3.54
C VAL A 93 3.39 9.57 4.34
N THR A 94 4.71 9.63 4.53
CA THR A 94 5.43 8.69 5.40
C THR A 94 4.94 8.81 6.85
N PHE A 95 4.76 10.02 7.37
CA PHE A 95 4.21 10.20 8.72
C PHE A 95 2.80 9.65 8.87
N SER A 96 1.93 9.89 7.88
CA SER A 96 0.58 9.34 7.86
C SER A 96 0.60 7.80 7.89
N HIS A 97 1.47 7.19 7.08
CA HIS A 97 1.65 5.75 7.06
C HIS A 97 2.20 5.21 8.39
N SER A 98 3.26 5.80 8.93
CA SER A 98 3.80 5.44 10.23
C SER A 98 2.76 5.52 11.34
N TYR A 99 1.90 6.54 11.31
CA TYR A 99 0.79 6.70 12.26
C TYR A 99 -0.25 5.58 12.11
N CYS A 100 -0.68 5.26 10.89
CA CYS A 100 -1.59 4.13 10.65
C CYS A 100 -1.00 2.79 11.13
N ASN A 101 0.29 2.55 10.88
CA ASN A 101 0.97 1.35 11.38
C ASN A 101 1.06 1.31 12.91
N TRP A 102 1.12 2.48 13.57
CA TRP A 102 1.11 2.57 15.02
C TRP A 102 -0.28 2.30 15.62
N MET A 103 -1.33 2.86 15.02
CA MET A 103 -2.71 2.64 15.47
C MET A 103 -3.17 1.20 15.25
N GLY A 104 -2.76 0.58 14.15
CA GLY A 104 -3.22 -0.76 13.78
C GLY A 104 -4.73 -0.81 13.48
N LEU A 105 -5.25 -2.03 13.37
CA LEU A 105 -6.69 -2.27 13.32
C LEU A 105 -7.24 -2.44 14.74
N PRO A 106 -8.49 -2.03 15.01
CA PRO A 106 -9.11 -2.27 16.30
C PRO A 106 -9.26 -3.78 16.57
N ASP A 107 -9.05 -4.16 17.83
CA ASP A 107 -9.33 -5.53 18.27
C ASP A 107 -10.84 -5.82 18.17
N LEU A 108 -11.19 -7.02 17.68
CA LEU A 108 -12.56 -7.53 17.56
C LEU A 108 -12.89 -8.48 18.70
#